data_AF-A0A917QSG8-F1
#
_entry.id   AF-A0A917QSG8-F1
#
_cell.length_a   1.000
_cell.length_b   1.000
_cell.length_c   1.000
_cell.angle_alpha   90.00
_cell.angle_beta   90.00
_cell.angle_gamma   90.00
#
_symmetry.space_group_name_H-M   'P 1'
#
loop_
_entity.id
_entity.type
_entity.pdbx_description
1 polymer ?
#
loop_
_entity_poly.entity_id
_entity_poly.type
_entity_poly.pdbx_seq_one_letter_code
_entity_poly.pdbx_strand_id
1 'polypeptide(L)' 'MDKRSLEHVARRFREAETRADILRRELAAAIRQADADEIPQKDICEATGYTRQQVRRIVLASDTDQGDEAAPGTD' A
#
# COMPACT_ATOMS: atom_id res chain seq x y z
N MET A 1 7.51 23.99 -25.87
CA MET A 1 6.81 22.69 -25.76
C MET A 1 5.48 22.84 -26.47
N ASP A 2 5.10 21.93 -27.36
CA ASP A 2 3.82 22.00 -28.08
C ASP A 2 2.70 21.21 -27.35
N LYS A 3 1.45 21.39 -27.78
CA LYS A 3 0.27 20.77 -27.16
C LYS A 3 0.36 19.24 -27.16
N ARG A 4 0.87 18.62 -28.24
CA ARG A 4 0.99 17.16 -28.36
C ARG A 4 2.02 16.61 -27.37
N SER A 5 3.12 17.33 -27.15
CA SER A 5 4.13 17.01 -26.15
C SER A 5 3.55 17.09 -24.73
N LEU A 6 2.72 18.10 -24.44
CA LEU A 6 2.06 18.23 -23.14
C LEU A 6 1.05 17.10 -22.88
N GLU A 7 0.21 16.75 -23.86
CA GLU A 7 -0.75 15.64 -23.76
C GLU A 7 -0.04 14.30 -23.53
N HIS A 8 1.09 14.08 -24.22
CA HIS A 8 1.90 12.89 -24.05
C HIS A 8 2.47 12.77 -22.63
N VAL A 9 3.05 13.85 -22.09
CA VAL A 9 3.59 13.88 -20.72
C VAL A 9 2.48 13.69 -19.69
N ALA A 10 1.34 14.36 -19.85
CA ALA A 10 0.20 14.24 -18.94
C ALA A 10 -0.34 12.80 -18.88
N ARG A 11 -0.39 12.10 -20.02
CA ARG A 11 -0.77 10.68 -20.05
C ARG A 11 0.24 9.81 -19.29
N ARG A 12 1.54 9.97 -19.56
CA ARG A 12 2.59 9.19 -18.89
C ARG A 12 2.60 9.41 -17.38
N PHE A 13 2.29 10.64 -16.94
CA PHE A 13 2.16 10.97 -15.54
C PHE A 13 1.02 10.17 -14.89
N ARG A 14 -0.19 10.21 -15.45
CA ARG A 14 -1.34 9.44 -14.94
C ARG A 14 -1.08 7.93 -14.90
N GLU A 15 -0.44 7.39 -15.94
CA GLU A 15 -0.04 5.97 -15.96
C GLU A 15 0.96 5.64 -14.84
N ALA A 16 1.89 6.54 -14.55
CA ALA A 16 2.83 6.37 -13.45
C ALA A 16 2.16 6.48 -12.08
N GLU A 17 1.19 7.39 -11.92
CA GLU A 17 0.37 7.49 -10.71
C GLU A 17 -0.38 6.19 -10.45
N THR A 18 -1.08 5.65 -11.46
CA THR A 18 -1.79 4.38 -11.34
C THR A 18 -0.87 3.23 -10.94
N ARG A 19 0.31 3.13 -11.58
CA ARG A 19 1.30 2.09 -11.21
C ARG A 19 1.83 2.28 -9.79
N ALA A 20 2.09 3.52 -9.37
CA ALA A 20 2.56 3.81 -8.03
C ALA A 20 1.51 3.42 -6.98
N ASP A 21 0.23 3.65 -7.25
CA ASP A 21 -0.85 3.27 -6.33
C ASP A 21 -0.97 1.76 -6.17
N ILE A 22 -0.82 1.00 -7.27
CA ILE A 22 -0.78 -0.47 -7.21
C ILE A 22 0.39 -0.93 -6.34
N LEU A 23 1.60 -0.45 -6.64
CA LEU A 23 2.81 -0.82 -5.92
C LEU A 23 2.75 -0.45 -4.42
N ARG A 24 2.11 0.66 -4.07
CA ARG A 24 1.90 1.04 -2.66
C ARG A 24 1.02 0.02 -1.93
N ARG A 25 -0.05 -0.45 -2.57
CA ARG A 25 -0.95 -1.47 -1.99
C ARG A 25 -0.25 -2.82 -1.85
N GLU A 26 0.51 -3.22 -2.87
CA GLU A 26 1.31 -4.45 -2.85
C GLU A 26 2.38 -4.40 -1.74
N LEU A 27 3.11 -3.29 -1.62
CA LEU A 27 4.09 -3.09 -0.55
C LEU A 27 3.44 -3.15 0.83
N ALA A 28 2.28 -2.52 1.01
CA ALA A 28 1.55 -2.58 2.26
C ALA A 28 1.12 -4.02 2.61
N ALA A 29 0.65 -4.79 1.63
CA ALA A 29 0.32 -6.20 1.81
C ALA A 29 1.56 -7.04 2.19
N ALA A 30 2.68 -6.83 1.51
CA ALA A 30 3.93 -7.52 1.80
C ALA A 30 4.47 -7.19 3.21
N ILE A 31 4.36 -5.94 3.66
CA ILE A 31 4.73 -5.53 5.03
C ILE A 31 3.90 -6.30 6.06
N ARG A 32 2.59 -6.45 5.83
CA ARG A 32 1.70 -7.19 6.73
C ARG A 32 2.00 -8.67 6.75
N GLN A 33 2.26 -9.26 5.59
CA GLN A 33 2.64 -10.66 5.53
C GLN A 33 3.95 -10.90 6.29
N ALA A 34 4.94 -10.03 6.12
CA ALA A 34 6.20 -10.11 6.86
C ALA A 34 6.00 -10.03 8.39
N ASP A 35 5.10 -9.17 8.85
CA ASP A 35 4.73 -9.07 10.28
C ASP A 35 4.04 -10.37 10.78
N ALA A 36 3.12 -10.93 9.98
CA ALA A 36 2.45 -12.20 10.28
C ALA A 36 3.41 -13.40 10.27
N ASP A 37 4.46 -13.35 9.46
CA ASP A 37 5.54 -14.33 9.41
C ASP A 37 6.58 -14.12 10.55
N GLU A 38 6.25 -13.26 11.53
CA GLU A 38 7.08 -12.91 12.69
C GLU A 38 8.47 -12.34 12.34
N ILE A 39 8.62 -11.76 11.15
CA ILE A 39 9.87 -11.08 10.75
C ILE A 39 10.08 -9.88 11.68
N PRO A 40 11.27 -9.69 12.28
CA PRO A 40 11.52 -8.57 13.16
C PRO A 40 11.23 -7.23 12.48
N GLN A 41 10.47 -6.36 13.15
CA GLN A 41 10.10 -5.04 12.61
C GLN A 41 11.31 -4.18 12.22
N LYS A 42 12.47 -4.39 12.87
CA LYS A 42 13.73 -3.74 12.49
C LYS A 42 14.11 -4.08 11.03
N ASP A 43 14.04 -5.35 10.67
CA ASP A 43 14.45 -5.86 9.35
C ASP A 43 13.45 -5.40 8.28
N ILE A 44 12.15 -5.33 8.63
CA ILE A 44 11.12 -4.74 7.77
C ILE A 44 11.41 -3.25 7.50
N CYS A 45 11.80 -2.48 8.53
CA CYS A 45 12.17 -1.07 8.36
C CYS A 45 13.40 -0.91 7.47
N GLU A 46 14.42 -1.76 7.64
CA GLU A 46 15.64 -1.73 6.83
C GLU A 46 15.37 -2.07 5.36
N ALA A 47 14.54 -3.08 5.09
CA ALA A 47 14.21 -3.50 3.72
C ALA A 47 13.34 -2.48 2.97
N THR A 48 12.42 -1.81 3.68
CA THR A 48 11.45 -0.90 3.06
C THR A 48 11.88 0.57 3.08
N GLY A 49 12.83 0.94 3.93
CA GLY A 49 13.21 2.32 4.21
C GLY A 49 12.14 3.10 5.00
N TYR A 50 11.09 2.43 5.50
CA TYR A 50 10.06 3.06 6.29
C TYR A 50 10.49 3.19 7.76
N THR A 51 9.95 4.22 8.41
CA THR A 51 10.08 4.37 9.85
C THR A 51 9.24 3.31 10.57
N ARG A 52 9.62 2.98 11.81
CA ARG A 52 8.84 2.07 12.67
C ARG A 52 7.38 2.50 12.83
N GLN A 53 7.12 3.82 12.90
CA GLN A 53 5.76 4.34 13.01
C GLN A 53 4.94 4.10 11.74
N GLN A 54 5.56 4.22 10.56
CA GLN A 54 4.90 3.94 9.28
C GLN A 54 4.59 2.44 9.15
N VAL A 55 5.56 1.57 9.45
CA VAL A 55 5.35 0.11 9.45
C VAL A 55 4.22 -0.26 10.41
N ARG A 56 4.26 0.23 11.65
CA ARG A 56 3.20 -0.02 12.65
C ARG A 56 1.82 0.44 12.15
N ARG A 57 1.72 1.60 11.49
CA ARG A 57 0.45 2.09 10.93
C ARG A 57 -0.09 1.16 9.84
N ILE A 58 0.79 0.66 8.98
CA ILE A 58 0.41 -0.24 7.87
C ILE A 58 -0.08 -1.60 8.38
N VAL A 59 0.59 -2.13 9.41
CA VAL A 59 0.19 -3.39 10.07
C VAL A 59 -1.19 -3.23 10.71
N LEU A 60 -1.38 -2.21 11.55
CA LEU A 60 -2.64 -1.98 12.28
C LEU A 60 -3.81 -1.59 11.36
N ALA A 61 -3.57 -0.96 10.21
CA ALA A 61 -4.63 -0.58 9.29
C ALA A 61 -5.41 -1.79 8.74
N SER A 62 -4.81 -2.98 8.72
CA SER A 62 -5.52 -4.20 8.30
C SER A 62 -6.45 -4.80 9.33
N ASP A 63 -6.29 -4.45 10.60
CA ASP A 63 -7.21 -4.91 11.64
C ASP A 63 -8.57 -4.19 11.55
N THR A 64 -8.61 -3.01 10.92
CA THR A 64 -9.85 -2.22 10.76
C THR A 64 -10.68 -2.65 9.54
N ASP A 65 -10.07 -3.10 8.45
CA ASP A 65 -10.78 -3.49 7.22
C ASP A 65 -11.37 -4.92 7.28
N GLN A 66 -10.96 -5.77 8.23
CA GLN A 66 -11.53 -7.12 8.40
C GLN A 66 -12.77 -7.18 9.31
N GLY A 67 -13.24 -6.03 9.81
CA GLY A 67 -14.36 -5.94 10.76
C GLY A 67 -15.75 -5.68 10.16
N ASP A 68 -15.87 -5.46 8.84
CA ASP A 68 -17.13 -5.01 8.21
C ASP A 68 -17.81 -6.08 7.33
N GLU A 69 -17.34 -7.33 7.36
CA GLU A 69 -17.93 -8.46 6.64
C GLU A 69 -18.32 -9.60 7.59
N ALA A 70 -19.01 -9.27 8.68
CA ALA A 70 -19.62 -10.23 9.58
C ALA A 70 -21.05 -9.83 9.95
N ALA A 71 -21.99 -10.00 9.01
CA ALA A 71 -23.26 -10.72 9.20
C ALA A 71 -24.29 -10.42 8.07
N PRO A 72 -24.71 -11.41 7.26
CA PRO A 72 -26.08 -11.48 6.81
C PRO A 72 -26.92 -12.09 7.94
N GLY A 73 -27.43 -11.23 8.83
CA GLY A 73 -28.43 -11.58 9.83
C GLY A 73 -29.82 -11.57 9.19
N THR A 74 -30.37 -12.76 9.00
CA THR A 74 -31.75 -13.11 8.64
C THR A 74 -32.82 -12.42 9.50
N ASP A 75 -33.81 -11.81 8.86
CA ASP A 75 -35.26 -11.99 9.13
C ASP A 75 -36.07 -11.66 7.85
#